data_AF-A0A4R1NNE3-F1
#
_entry.id   AF-A0A4R1NNE3-F1
#
_cell.length_a   1.000
_cell.length_b   1.000
_cell.length_c   1.000
_cell.angle_alpha   90.00
_cell.angle_beta   90.00
_cell.angle_gamma   90.00
#
_symmetry.space_group_name_H-M   'P 1'
#
loop_
_entity.id
_entity.type
_entity.pdbx_description
1 polymer ?
#
loop_
_entity_poly.entity_id
_entity_poly.type
_entity_poly.pdbx_seq_one_letter_code
_entity_poly.pdbx_strand_id
1 'polypeptide(L)'
;MTVLKTTAVSLFVLLAPPALAGSPINVPMTCPVGGESFEITSTSSCSTTGRTMSFRPLTTCDWKTHMPACPTNGLPIYREFSTEEISHLENHLETEDWKRDRKLPPLQRAFALAEHMGDTTAPFGFFMLLNAMWYEPTSFLKNDEQKDAFFAAAAVEIEENRDGNGPFFQAILAYTLALDAQTGRATSELTKAREKTEANPNLPDFLRQYISSIEACLPDINVADCAPDAPLDLK
;
A
#
# COMPACT_ATOMS: atom_id res chain seq x y z
N MET A 1 44.33 49.84 42.36
CA MET A 1 44.07 48.39 42.43
C MET A 1 42.60 48.17 42.13
N THR A 2 42.26 47.75 40.91
CA THR A 2 40.87 47.51 40.48
C THR A 2 40.87 46.19 39.73
N VAL A 3 40.29 45.14 40.33
CA VAL A 3 40.28 43.78 39.80
C VAL A 3 38.98 43.59 39.02
N LEU A 4 39.07 43.51 37.69
CA LEU A 4 37.95 43.13 36.81
C LEU A 4 37.70 41.62 36.96
N LYS A 5 36.48 41.23 37.37
CA LYS A 5 36.01 39.84 37.37
C LYS A 5 35.32 39.55 36.05
N THR A 6 35.89 38.64 35.26
CA THR A 6 35.31 38.15 34.01
C THR A 6 34.30 37.05 34.32
N THR A 7 33.01 37.32 34.10
CA THR A 7 31.95 36.33 34.26
C THR A 7 31.83 35.52 32.97
N ALA A 8 32.20 34.24 33.01
CA ALA A 8 32.03 33.32 31.89
C ALA A 8 30.54 32.92 31.78
N VAL A 9 29.90 33.26 30.66
CA VAL A 9 28.54 32.81 30.33
C VAL A 9 28.65 31.48 29.60
N SER A 10 28.32 30.38 30.30
CA SER A 10 28.21 29.05 29.68
C SER A 10 26.95 28.96 28.83
N LEU A 11 27.13 28.89 27.51
CA LEU A 11 26.06 28.68 26.54
C LEU A 11 25.68 27.18 26.52
N PHE A 12 24.63 26.81 27.25
CA PHE A 12 24.04 25.46 27.17
C PHE A 12 23.24 25.35 25.86
N VAL A 13 23.81 24.67 24.86
CA VAL A 13 23.09 24.28 23.65
C VAL A 13 22.21 23.08 23.99
N LEU A 14 20.90 23.31 24.10
CA LEU A 14 19.90 22.25 24.22
C LEU A 14 19.81 21.50 22.88
N LEU A 15 20.49 20.36 22.79
CA LEU A 15 20.29 19.38 21.73
C LEU A 15 18.95 18.68 21.96
N ALA A 16 17.88 19.19 21.37
CA ALA A 16 16.63 18.43 21.27
C ALA A 16 16.90 17.18 20.42
N PRO A 17 16.48 15.98 20.87
CA PRO A 17 16.56 14.80 20.02
C PRO A 17 15.75 15.05 18.75
N PRO A 18 16.22 14.61 17.58
CA PRO A 18 15.46 14.73 16.35
C PRO A 18 14.10 14.09 16.57
N ALA A 19 13.04 14.88 16.43
CA ALA A 19 11.68 14.35 16.46
C ALA A 19 11.53 13.42 15.25
N LEU A 20 11.66 12.11 15.47
CA LEU A 20 11.22 11.13 14.50
C LEU A 20 9.73 11.37 14.28
N ALA A 21 9.34 11.64 13.04
CA ALA A 21 8.00 12.11 12.70
C ALA A 21 6.91 11.01 12.77
N GLY A 22 7.12 9.97 13.59
CA GLY A 22 6.17 8.93 13.95
C GLY A 22 6.59 8.32 15.29
N SER A 23 5.62 7.99 16.14
CA SER A 23 5.89 7.38 17.46
C SER A 23 5.53 5.90 17.42
N PRO A 24 6.51 4.98 17.31
CA PRO A 24 6.24 3.55 17.34
C PRO A 24 5.61 3.13 18.66
N ILE A 25 4.54 2.35 18.56
CA ILE A 25 3.89 1.69 19.68
C ILE A 25 3.79 0.19 19.36
N ASN A 26 4.04 -0.65 20.36
CA ASN A 26 3.77 -2.08 20.24
C ASN A 26 2.32 -2.33 20.62
N VAL A 27 1.59 -3.04 19.77
CA VAL A 27 0.20 -3.42 20.01
C VAL A 27 0.15 -4.94 20.17
N PRO A 28 -0.30 -5.45 21.34
CA PRO A 28 -0.50 -6.87 21.52
C PRO A 28 -1.69 -7.34 20.67
N MET A 29 -1.51 -8.49 20.03
CA MET A 29 -2.48 -9.16 19.19
C MET A 29 -2.59 -10.63 19.62
N THR A 30 -3.75 -11.23 19.39
CA THR A 30 -3.97 -12.66 19.63
C THR A 30 -4.39 -13.31 18.31
N CYS A 31 -3.78 -14.44 18.00
CA CYS A 31 -4.13 -15.22 16.84
C CYS A 31 -5.50 -15.86 16.98
N PRO A 32 -6.39 -15.67 16.00
CA PRO A 32 -7.74 -16.22 16.06
C PRO A 32 -7.73 -17.75 16.04
N VAL A 33 -6.76 -18.37 15.34
CA VAL A 33 -6.50 -19.81 15.39
C VAL A 33 -5.30 -20.08 16.29
N GLY A 34 -5.49 -20.95 17.29
CA GLY A 34 -4.44 -21.38 18.22
C GLY A 34 -4.18 -20.45 19.41
N GLY A 35 -4.68 -19.20 19.39
CA GLY A 35 -4.65 -18.29 20.54
C GLY A 35 -3.27 -17.77 20.92
N GLU A 36 -2.25 -17.92 20.07
CA GLU A 36 -0.91 -17.38 20.34
C GLU A 36 -0.94 -15.85 20.41
N SER A 37 -0.28 -15.27 21.42
CA SER A 37 -0.13 -13.83 21.55
C SER A 37 1.16 -13.35 20.90
N PHE A 38 1.11 -12.21 20.22
CA PHE A 38 2.27 -11.58 19.59
C PHE A 38 2.12 -10.06 19.61
N GLU A 39 3.19 -9.33 19.28
CA GLU A 39 3.16 -7.87 19.17
C GLU A 39 3.36 -7.45 17.71
N ILE A 40 2.63 -6.42 17.29
CA ILE A 40 2.88 -5.71 16.04
C ILE A 40 3.42 -4.32 16.32
N THR A 41 4.19 -3.77 15.38
CA THR A 41 4.61 -2.38 15.45
C THR A 41 3.57 -1.52 14.75
N SER A 42 2.91 -0.67 15.54
CA SER A 42 1.95 0.33 15.08
C SER A 42 2.46 1.74 15.41
N THR A 43 1.61 2.73 15.25
CA THR A 43 1.95 4.15 15.41
C THR A 43 0.77 4.93 15.97
N SER A 44 1.04 5.91 16.84
CA SER A 44 0.01 6.82 17.36
C SER A 44 -0.28 8.00 16.43
N SER A 45 0.67 8.36 15.55
CA SER A 45 0.52 9.42 14.57
C SER A 45 1.46 9.24 13.38
N CYS A 46 0.96 9.61 12.19
CA CYS A 46 1.73 9.63 10.96
C CYS A 46 1.48 10.93 10.22
N SER A 47 2.50 11.39 9.50
CA SER A 47 2.35 12.46 8.52
C SER A 47 2.57 11.89 7.13
N THR A 48 1.73 12.29 6.18
CA THR A 48 1.91 12.00 4.76
C THR A 48 2.70 13.15 4.15
N THR A 49 3.82 12.84 3.49
CA THR A 49 4.74 13.84 2.93
C THR A 49 4.71 13.89 1.41
N GLY A 50 4.05 12.94 0.75
CA GLY A 50 3.96 12.88 -0.70
C GLY A 50 3.36 11.56 -1.19
N ARG A 51 3.70 11.19 -2.42
CA ARG A 51 3.31 9.92 -3.04
C ARG A 51 4.47 9.31 -3.81
N THR A 52 4.38 8.02 -4.11
CA THR A 52 5.28 7.34 -5.05
C THR A 52 4.65 7.23 -6.45
N MET A 53 5.40 6.72 -7.43
CA MET A 53 4.90 6.44 -8.78
C MET A 53 3.77 5.40 -8.81
N SER A 54 3.70 4.47 -7.86
CA SER A 54 2.51 3.61 -7.69
C SER A 54 1.32 4.30 -7.04
N PHE A 55 1.43 5.61 -6.80
CA PHE A 55 0.48 6.44 -6.08
C PHE A 55 0.31 6.10 -4.60
N ARG A 56 1.19 5.26 -4.04
CA ARG A 56 1.26 4.95 -2.61
C ARG A 56 1.55 6.22 -1.82
N PRO A 57 0.81 6.51 -0.73
CA PRO A 57 1.17 7.61 0.16
C PRO A 57 2.56 7.39 0.76
N LEU A 58 3.45 8.39 0.67
CA LEU A 58 4.70 8.40 1.42
C LEU A 58 4.42 8.90 2.82
N THR A 59 4.76 8.09 3.83
CA THR A 59 4.48 8.43 5.22
C THR A 59 5.72 8.34 6.09
N THR A 60 5.68 9.02 7.23
CA THR A 60 6.71 8.93 8.29
C THR A 60 6.65 7.61 9.07
N CYS A 61 5.73 6.71 8.71
CA CYS A 61 5.42 5.47 9.40
C CYS A 61 5.53 4.23 8.49
N ASP A 62 6.28 4.30 7.39
CA ASP A 62 6.40 3.17 6.46
C ASP A 62 7.02 1.92 7.11
N TRP A 63 7.67 2.07 8.27
CA TRP A 63 8.21 1.00 9.11
C TRP A 63 7.16 0.18 9.88
N LYS A 64 5.89 0.60 9.92
CA LYS A 64 4.83 -0.11 10.66
C LYS A 64 4.53 -1.48 10.05
N THR A 65 3.92 -2.36 10.83
CA THR A 65 3.35 -3.61 10.30
C THR A 65 2.13 -3.30 9.42
N HIS A 66 2.23 -3.59 8.11
CA HIS A 66 1.16 -3.32 7.15
C HIS A 66 0.07 -4.41 7.12
N MET A 67 0.44 -5.67 7.38
CA MET A 67 -0.49 -6.79 7.51
C MET A 67 -0.04 -7.72 8.64
N PRO A 68 -0.71 -7.69 9.81
CA PRO A 68 -0.45 -8.62 10.90
C PRO A 68 -0.68 -10.06 10.45
N ALA A 69 0.20 -10.95 10.86
CA ALA A 69 0.04 -12.38 10.61
C ALA A 69 0.52 -13.19 11.82
N CYS A 70 -0.16 -14.30 12.06
CA CYS A 70 0.15 -15.21 13.13
C CYS A 70 1.54 -15.84 12.97
N PRO A 71 2.42 -15.77 13.99
CA PRO A 71 3.79 -16.26 13.89
C PRO A 71 3.90 -17.74 13.49
N THR A 72 3.06 -18.61 14.05
CA THR A 72 3.22 -20.06 13.91
C THR A 72 2.54 -20.60 12.66
N ASN A 73 1.31 -20.20 12.36
CA ASN A 73 0.54 -20.72 11.22
C ASN A 73 0.55 -19.77 10.00
N GLY A 74 0.99 -18.53 10.16
CA GLY A 74 1.06 -17.53 9.10
C GLY A 74 -0.26 -16.88 8.73
N LEU A 75 -1.35 -17.12 9.47
CA LEU A 75 -2.69 -16.60 9.18
C LEU A 75 -2.72 -15.05 9.25
N PRO A 76 -3.02 -14.33 8.16
CA PRO A 76 -3.22 -12.89 8.17
C PRO A 76 -4.46 -12.49 8.98
N ILE A 77 -4.35 -11.40 9.73
CA ILE A 77 -5.45 -10.84 10.52
C ILE A 77 -5.88 -9.52 9.88
N TYR A 78 -6.65 -9.63 8.79
CA TYR A 78 -7.17 -8.47 8.05
C TYR A 78 -8.52 -7.97 8.57
N ARG A 79 -9.22 -8.78 9.37
CA ARG A 79 -10.48 -8.46 10.05
C ARG A 79 -10.64 -9.35 11.29
N GLU A 80 -11.69 -9.10 12.05
CA GLU A 80 -12.17 -10.04 13.08
C GLU A 80 -12.92 -11.20 12.42
N PHE A 81 -12.68 -12.41 12.90
CA PHE A 81 -13.33 -13.64 12.43
C PHE A 81 -14.32 -14.15 13.48
N SER A 82 -15.49 -14.63 13.05
CA SER A 82 -16.47 -15.28 13.92
C SER A 82 -15.98 -16.65 14.38
N THR A 83 -16.61 -17.22 15.41
CA THR A 83 -16.30 -18.58 15.90
C THR A 83 -16.47 -19.64 14.80
N GLU A 84 -17.49 -19.49 13.95
CA GLU A 84 -17.77 -20.37 12.83
C GLU A 84 -16.67 -20.25 11.76
N GLU A 85 -16.24 -19.04 11.45
CA GLU A 85 -15.15 -18.77 10.51
C GLU A 85 -13.82 -19.31 11.04
N ILE A 86 -13.53 -19.15 12.34
CA ILE A 86 -12.33 -19.72 12.98
C ILE A 86 -12.31 -21.25 12.79
N SER A 87 -13.44 -21.92 12.99
CA SER A 87 -13.55 -23.37 12.77
C SER A 87 -13.29 -23.74 11.29
N HIS A 88 -13.72 -22.90 10.36
CA HIS A 88 -13.43 -23.09 8.94
C HIS A 88 -11.94 -22.90 8.64
N LEU A 89 -11.34 -21.84 9.18
CA LEU A 89 -9.92 -21.52 9.06
C LEU A 89 -9.04 -22.64 9.60
N GLU A 90 -9.36 -23.21 10.76
CA GLU A 90 -8.64 -24.36 11.33
C GLU A 90 -8.53 -25.52 10.33
N ASN A 91 -9.61 -25.83 9.60
CA ASN A 91 -9.59 -26.85 8.57
C ASN A 91 -8.79 -26.42 7.33
N HIS A 92 -8.94 -25.16 6.90
CA HIS A 92 -8.22 -24.63 5.76
C HIS A 92 -6.70 -24.65 5.95
N LEU A 93 -6.21 -24.34 7.16
CA LEU A 93 -4.78 -24.28 7.48
C LEU A 93 -4.04 -25.62 7.27
N GLU A 94 -4.75 -26.74 7.22
CA GLU A 94 -4.19 -28.07 6.98
C GLU A 94 -4.11 -28.45 5.49
N THR A 95 -4.72 -27.64 4.60
CA THR A 95 -4.81 -27.92 3.16
C THR A 95 -3.51 -27.64 2.40
N GLU A 96 -3.35 -28.25 1.22
CA GLU A 96 -2.24 -27.93 0.32
C GLU A 96 -2.34 -26.52 -0.27
N ASP A 97 -3.56 -26.00 -0.43
CA ASP A 97 -3.79 -24.63 -0.85
C ASP A 97 -3.18 -23.66 0.16
N TRP A 98 -3.47 -23.84 1.46
CA TRP A 98 -2.85 -23.01 2.48
C TRP A 98 -1.32 -23.15 2.53
N LYS A 99 -0.78 -24.37 2.38
CA LYS A 99 0.69 -24.57 2.37
C LYS A 99 1.37 -23.83 1.22
N ARG A 100 0.68 -23.65 0.08
CA ARG A 100 1.14 -22.81 -1.02
C ARG A 100 1.01 -21.33 -0.64
N ASP A 101 -0.18 -20.90 -0.21
CA ASP A 101 -0.49 -19.48 0.00
C ASP A 101 0.26 -18.88 1.20
N ARG A 102 0.58 -19.71 2.21
CA ARG A 102 1.45 -19.33 3.33
C ARG A 102 2.85 -18.89 2.88
N LYS A 103 3.31 -19.25 1.68
CA LYS A 103 4.62 -18.79 1.15
C LYS A 103 4.53 -17.41 0.53
N LEU A 104 3.32 -16.90 0.28
CA LEU A 104 3.11 -15.54 -0.21
C LEU A 104 3.50 -14.53 0.87
N PRO A 105 3.94 -13.33 0.46
CA PRO A 105 4.07 -12.18 1.35
C PRO A 105 2.74 -11.82 2.05
N PRO A 106 2.78 -11.16 3.22
CA PRO A 106 1.61 -10.97 4.08
C PRO A 106 0.35 -10.41 3.42
N LEU A 107 0.43 -9.36 2.59
CA LEU A 107 -0.74 -8.74 1.95
C LEU A 107 -1.31 -9.64 0.84
N GLN A 108 -0.46 -10.23 0.01
CA GLN A 108 -0.90 -11.22 -0.98
C GLN A 108 -1.51 -12.47 -0.32
N ARG A 109 -0.95 -12.92 0.80
CA ARG A 109 -1.52 -14.03 1.59
C ARG A 109 -2.89 -13.65 2.16
N ALA A 110 -3.05 -12.40 2.61
CA ALA A 110 -4.34 -11.92 3.10
C ALA A 110 -5.39 -11.93 1.99
N PHE A 111 -5.03 -11.52 0.77
CA PHE A 111 -5.96 -11.59 -0.36
C PHE A 111 -6.34 -13.03 -0.72
N ALA A 112 -5.37 -13.95 -0.80
CA ALA A 112 -5.64 -15.37 -1.06
C ALA A 112 -6.59 -15.97 0.00
N LEU A 113 -6.37 -15.62 1.27
CA LEU A 113 -7.28 -16.01 2.34
C LEU A 113 -8.68 -15.40 2.17
N ALA A 114 -8.76 -14.11 1.88
CA ALA A 114 -10.04 -13.43 1.65
C ALA A 114 -10.80 -14.06 0.48
N GLU A 115 -10.12 -14.47 -0.59
CA GLU A 115 -10.73 -15.18 -1.71
C GLU A 115 -11.31 -16.52 -1.28
N HIS A 116 -10.56 -17.30 -0.51
CA HIS A 116 -11.05 -18.55 0.08
C HIS A 116 -12.31 -18.34 0.94
N MET A 117 -12.34 -17.25 1.70
CA MET A 117 -13.47 -16.87 2.55
C MET A 117 -14.64 -16.24 1.80
N GLY A 118 -14.48 -15.90 0.51
CA GLY A 118 -15.50 -15.19 -0.27
C GLY A 118 -15.61 -13.69 0.04
N ASP A 119 -14.57 -13.11 0.64
CA ASP A 119 -14.54 -11.73 1.16
C ASP A 119 -13.99 -10.70 0.17
N THR A 120 -13.74 -11.05 -1.10
CA THR A 120 -13.03 -10.18 -2.06
C THR A 120 -13.92 -9.18 -2.82
N THR A 121 -15.15 -8.94 -2.34
CA THR A 121 -16.09 -8.03 -2.99
C THR A 121 -15.58 -6.57 -3.01
N ALA A 122 -16.04 -5.81 -4.00
CA ALA A 122 -15.71 -4.39 -4.12
C ALA A 122 -16.29 -3.57 -2.95
N PRO A 123 -15.55 -2.57 -2.42
CA PRO A 123 -14.22 -2.14 -2.84
C PRO A 123 -13.07 -2.86 -2.12
N PHE A 124 -13.40 -3.77 -1.19
CA PHE A 124 -12.43 -4.36 -0.28
C PHE A 124 -11.34 -5.17 -1.02
N GLY A 125 -11.73 -6.06 -1.94
CA GLY A 125 -10.77 -6.85 -2.70
C GLY A 125 -9.80 -6.00 -3.53
N PHE A 126 -10.30 -4.93 -4.17
CA PHE A 126 -9.45 -3.99 -4.90
C PHE A 126 -8.40 -3.35 -3.99
N PHE A 127 -8.82 -2.83 -2.82
CA PHE A 127 -7.90 -2.15 -1.91
C PHE A 127 -6.89 -3.11 -1.27
N MET A 128 -7.22 -4.38 -1.04
CA MET A 128 -6.23 -5.37 -0.59
C MET A 128 -5.12 -5.57 -1.62
N LEU A 129 -5.49 -5.76 -2.88
CA LEU A 129 -4.54 -5.93 -3.98
C LEU A 129 -3.75 -4.66 -4.26
N LEU A 130 -4.37 -3.49 -4.13
CA LEU A 130 -3.69 -2.21 -4.23
C LEU A 130 -2.61 -2.06 -3.14
N ASN A 131 -2.91 -2.47 -1.90
CA ASN A 131 -1.91 -2.48 -0.83
C ASN A 131 -0.79 -3.50 -1.10
N ALA A 132 -1.10 -4.67 -1.65
CA ALA A 132 -0.09 -5.64 -2.07
C ALA A 132 0.83 -5.06 -3.16
N MET A 133 0.27 -4.38 -4.17
CA MET A 133 1.05 -3.67 -5.20
C MET A 133 1.96 -2.60 -4.58
N TRP A 134 1.47 -1.90 -3.56
CA TRP A 134 2.19 -0.83 -2.86
C TRP A 134 3.35 -1.28 -1.99
N TYR A 135 3.15 -2.31 -1.15
CA TYR A 135 4.14 -2.69 -0.14
C TYR A 135 4.88 -3.98 -0.48
N GLU A 136 4.44 -4.71 -1.50
CA GLU A 136 5.04 -5.95 -1.97
C GLU A 136 5.24 -5.97 -3.51
N PRO A 137 5.61 -4.84 -4.17
CA PRO A 137 5.53 -4.68 -5.62
C PRO A 137 6.28 -5.76 -6.40
N THR A 138 7.48 -6.13 -5.95
CA THR A 138 8.32 -7.11 -6.67
C THR A 138 7.69 -8.51 -6.71
N SER A 139 7.08 -8.94 -5.61
CA SER A 139 6.38 -10.23 -5.54
C SER A 139 5.02 -10.17 -6.20
N PHE A 140 4.28 -9.07 -6.01
CA PHE A 140 2.97 -8.85 -6.62
C PHE A 140 3.06 -8.89 -8.14
N LEU A 141 4.04 -8.19 -8.74
CA LEU A 141 4.21 -8.17 -10.20
C LEU A 141 4.62 -9.53 -10.81
N LYS A 142 5.08 -10.48 -9.98
CA LYS A 142 5.40 -11.86 -10.39
C LYS A 142 4.24 -12.83 -10.18
N ASN A 143 3.14 -12.38 -9.59
CA ASN A 143 1.98 -13.19 -9.26
C ASN A 143 0.86 -12.92 -10.27
N ASP A 144 0.82 -13.71 -11.35
CA ASP A 144 -0.12 -13.51 -12.45
C ASP A 144 -1.58 -13.58 -12.01
N GLU A 145 -1.92 -14.51 -11.11
CA GLU A 145 -3.27 -14.68 -10.56
C GLU A 145 -3.76 -13.41 -9.84
N GLN A 146 -2.95 -12.87 -8.93
CA GLN A 146 -3.33 -11.66 -8.21
C GLN A 146 -3.26 -10.39 -9.07
N LYS A 147 -2.39 -10.33 -10.09
CA LYS A 147 -2.43 -9.25 -11.09
C LYS A 147 -3.73 -9.26 -11.88
N ASP A 148 -4.17 -10.42 -12.34
CA ASP A 148 -5.43 -10.55 -13.09
C ASP A 148 -6.63 -10.18 -12.21
N ALA A 149 -6.63 -10.64 -10.95
CA ALA A 149 -7.63 -10.21 -9.97
C ALA A 149 -7.62 -8.70 -9.74
N PHE A 150 -6.44 -8.07 -9.70
CA PHE A 150 -6.31 -6.63 -9.54
C PHE A 150 -6.86 -5.88 -10.75
N PHE A 151 -6.56 -6.33 -11.97
CA PHE A 151 -7.08 -5.72 -13.19
C PHE A 151 -8.60 -5.82 -13.29
N ALA A 152 -9.16 -6.96 -12.90
CA ALA A 152 -10.61 -7.15 -12.85
C ALA A 152 -11.27 -6.25 -11.79
N ALA A 153 -10.73 -6.22 -10.57
CA ALA A 153 -11.24 -5.39 -9.50
C ALA A 153 -11.11 -3.89 -9.81
N ALA A 154 -10.00 -3.47 -10.42
CA ALA A 154 -9.81 -2.08 -10.88
C ALA A 154 -10.86 -1.67 -11.92
N ALA A 155 -11.21 -2.55 -12.86
CA ALA A 155 -12.24 -2.26 -13.85
C ALA A 155 -13.60 -1.97 -13.20
N VAL A 156 -13.96 -2.74 -12.17
CA VAL A 156 -15.19 -2.51 -11.37
C VAL A 156 -15.14 -1.13 -10.70
N GLU A 157 -14.06 -0.79 -9.99
CA GLU A 157 -13.94 0.51 -9.32
C GLU A 157 -13.95 1.71 -10.29
N ILE A 158 -13.38 1.53 -11.48
CA ILE A 158 -13.40 2.56 -12.55
C ILE A 158 -14.84 2.78 -13.06
N GLU A 159 -15.62 1.72 -13.21
CA GLU A 159 -17.02 1.78 -13.66
C GLU A 159 -17.95 2.36 -12.58
N GLU A 160 -17.83 1.87 -11.35
CA GLU A 160 -18.63 2.35 -10.23
C GLU A 160 -18.32 3.81 -9.89
N ASN A 161 -17.09 4.26 -10.14
CA ASN A 161 -16.65 5.66 -10.00
C ASN A 161 -17.04 6.26 -8.64
N ARG A 162 -16.88 5.48 -7.57
CA ARG A 162 -17.22 5.89 -6.21
C ARG A 162 -16.47 7.17 -5.85
N ASP A 163 -17.22 8.16 -5.36
CA ASP A 163 -16.73 9.49 -5.01
C ASP A 163 -15.99 10.25 -6.15
N GLY A 164 -16.22 9.85 -7.41
CA GLY A 164 -15.55 10.45 -8.56
C GLY A 164 -14.10 9.99 -8.76
N ASN A 165 -13.67 8.90 -8.10
CA ASN A 165 -12.30 8.41 -8.15
C ASN A 165 -11.98 7.50 -9.35
N GLY A 166 -12.95 7.21 -10.22
CA GLY A 166 -12.76 6.34 -11.39
C GLY A 166 -11.55 6.73 -12.25
N PRO A 167 -11.32 8.03 -12.56
CA PRO A 167 -10.11 8.46 -13.27
C PRO A 167 -8.79 8.21 -12.53
N PHE A 168 -8.78 8.27 -11.19
CA PHE A 168 -7.61 7.90 -10.39
C PHE A 168 -7.29 6.42 -10.51
N PHE A 169 -8.30 5.57 -10.31
CA PHE A 169 -8.12 4.12 -10.42
C PHE A 169 -7.73 3.71 -11.84
N GLN A 170 -8.22 4.43 -12.85
CA GLN A 170 -7.84 4.20 -14.23
C GLN A 170 -6.37 4.55 -14.52
N ALA A 171 -5.85 5.64 -13.94
CA ALA A 171 -4.43 5.96 -14.04
C ALA A 171 -3.54 4.94 -13.29
N ILE A 172 -3.95 4.48 -12.11
CA ILE A 172 -3.24 3.42 -11.35
C ILE A 172 -3.24 2.10 -12.13
N LEU A 173 -4.36 1.72 -12.75
CA LEU A 173 -4.47 0.55 -13.62
C LEU A 173 -3.50 0.67 -14.80
N ALA A 174 -3.48 1.83 -15.48
CA ALA A 174 -2.58 2.07 -16.61
C ALA A 174 -1.10 1.90 -16.21
N TYR A 175 -0.70 2.46 -15.07
CA TYR A 175 0.66 2.32 -14.54
C TYR A 175 1.01 0.86 -14.23
N THR A 176 0.11 0.12 -13.58
CA THR A 176 0.34 -1.30 -13.24
C THR A 176 0.42 -2.17 -14.50
N LEU A 177 -0.42 -1.90 -15.52
CA LEU A 177 -0.34 -2.56 -16.83
C LEU A 177 0.99 -2.28 -17.54
N ALA A 178 1.54 -1.07 -17.40
CA ALA A 178 2.85 -0.74 -17.98
C ALA A 178 3.97 -1.55 -17.30
N LEU A 179 3.95 -1.67 -15.97
CA LEU A 179 4.89 -2.50 -15.20
C LEU A 179 4.80 -3.99 -15.58
N ASP A 180 3.62 -4.44 -15.99
CA ASP A 180 3.37 -5.79 -16.48
C ASP A 180 3.65 -5.98 -17.98
N ALA A 181 4.34 -5.02 -18.61
CA ALA A 181 4.67 -5.02 -20.05
C ALA A 181 3.44 -5.05 -21.00
N GLN A 182 2.25 -4.71 -20.52
CA GLN A 182 1.02 -4.61 -21.32
C GLN A 182 0.85 -3.20 -21.92
N THR A 183 1.90 -2.69 -22.58
CA THR A 183 2.02 -1.28 -23.01
C THR A 183 0.83 -0.77 -23.84
N GLY A 184 0.25 -1.61 -24.70
CA GLY A 184 -0.93 -1.23 -25.50
C GLY A 184 -2.17 -0.96 -24.65
N ARG A 185 -2.44 -1.84 -23.68
CA ARG A 185 -3.55 -1.65 -22.73
C ARG A 185 -3.25 -0.48 -21.78
N ALA A 186 -2.03 -0.37 -21.29
CA ALA A 186 -1.59 0.75 -20.44
C ALA A 186 -1.86 2.11 -21.12
N THR A 187 -1.43 2.26 -22.38
CA THR A 187 -1.62 3.50 -23.16
C THR A 187 -3.10 3.81 -23.37
N SER A 188 -3.92 2.80 -23.67
CA SER A 188 -5.36 2.93 -23.82
C SER A 188 -6.02 3.42 -22.51
N GLU A 189 -5.71 2.79 -21.38
CA GLU A 189 -6.29 3.18 -20.08
C GLU A 189 -5.82 4.58 -19.65
N LEU A 190 -4.55 4.93 -19.88
CA LEU A 190 -4.04 6.26 -19.56
C LEU A 190 -4.70 7.36 -20.38
N THR A 191 -4.98 7.07 -21.66
CA THR A 191 -5.71 7.99 -22.54
C THR A 191 -7.12 8.24 -22.04
N LYS A 192 -7.85 7.19 -21.66
CA LYS A 192 -9.19 7.33 -21.07
C LYS A 192 -9.16 8.10 -19.74
N ALA A 193 -8.15 7.86 -18.88
CA ALA A 193 -7.98 8.60 -17.63
C ALA A 193 -7.78 10.10 -17.90
N ARG A 194 -6.94 10.45 -18.89
CA ARG A 194 -6.71 11.82 -19.33
C ARG A 194 -7.99 12.48 -19.86
N GLU A 195 -8.69 11.84 -20.80
CA GLU A 195 -9.92 12.37 -21.37
C GLU A 195 -10.97 12.68 -20.29
N LYS A 196 -11.17 11.76 -19.34
CA LYS A 196 -12.07 11.98 -18.19
C LYS A 196 -11.61 13.14 -17.30
N THR A 197 -10.30 13.28 -17.11
CA THR A 197 -9.71 14.34 -16.28
C THR A 197 -9.80 15.72 -16.94
N GLU A 198 -9.63 15.80 -18.25
CA GLU A 198 -9.79 17.03 -19.04
C GLU A 198 -11.26 17.45 -19.15
N ALA A 199 -12.18 16.49 -19.28
CA ALA A 199 -13.61 16.75 -19.33
C ALA A 199 -14.20 17.25 -17.99
N ASN A 200 -13.51 17.02 -16.86
CA ASN A 200 -13.98 17.44 -15.54
C ASN A 200 -13.00 18.42 -14.86
N PRO A 201 -13.24 19.75 -14.94
CA PRO A 201 -12.36 20.75 -14.35
C PRO A 201 -12.33 20.72 -12.82
N ASN A 202 -13.28 20.06 -12.16
CA ASN A 202 -13.32 19.95 -10.70
C ASN A 202 -12.39 18.85 -10.16
N LEU A 203 -11.82 18.02 -11.04
CA LEU A 203 -10.84 17.03 -10.60
C LEU A 203 -9.53 17.70 -10.20
N PRO A 204 -8.86 17.20 -9.13
CA PRO A 204 -7.63 17.80 -8.63
C PRO A 204 -6.52 17.83 -9.67
N ASP A 205 -5.75 18.92 -9.71
CA ASP A 205 -4.64 19.09 -10.67
C ASP A 205 -3.55 18.03 -10.50
N PHE A 206 -3.36 17.50 -9.29
CA PHE A 206 -2.38 16.43 -9.08
C PHE A 206 -2.70 15.15 -9.86
N LEU A 207 -3.96 14.90 -10.25
CA LEU A 207 -4.29 13.79 -11.14
C LEU A 207 -3.71 14.01 -12.55
N ARG A 208 -3.82 15.23 -13.08
CA ARG A 208 -3.25 15.59 -14.39
C ARG A 208 -1.73 15.42 -14.39
N GLN A 209 -1.10 15.83 -13.29
CA GLN A 209 0.34 15.67 -13.09
C GLN A 209 0.75 14.20 -12.96
N TYR A 210 -0.03 13.40 -12.23
CA TYR A 210 0.21 11.97 -12.12
C TYR A 210 0.11 11.27 -13.47
N ILE A 211 -0.94 11.55 -14.25
CA ILE A 211 -1.10 11.04 -15.62
C ILE A 211 0.12 11.40 -16.47
N SER A 212 0.54 12.67 -16.45
CA SER A 212 1.72 13.15 -17.20
C SER A 212 3.02 12.44 -16.79
N SER A 213 3.15 12.11 -15.49
CA SER A 213 4.30 11.37 -14.97
C SER A 213 4.33 9.93 -15.48
N ILE A 214 3.17 9.26 -15.53
CA ILE A 214 3.07 7.91 -16.13
C ILE A 214 3.42 7.98 -17.62
N GLU A 215 2.92 8.98 -18.36
CA GLU A 215 3.23 9.15 -19.79
C GLU A 215 4.73 9.28 -20.05
N ALA A 216 5.44 10.03 -19.21
CA ALA A 216 6.89 10.16 -19.29
C ALA A 216 7.63 8.84 -19.06
N CYS A 217 7.04 7.92 -18.30
CA CYS A 217 7.58 6.59 -18.02
C CYS A 217 7.24 5.54 -19.07
N LEU A 218 6.19 5.72 -19.89
CA LEU A 218 5.78 4.71 -20.87
C LEU A 218 6.86 4.28 -21.89
N PRO A 219 7.76 5.17 -22.37
CA PRO A 219 8.82 4.76 -23.28
C PRO A 219 9.81 3.75 -22.68
N ASP A 220 10.08 3.83 -21.38
CA ASP A 220 10.90 2.89 -20.63
C ASP A 220 10.49 2.85 -19.15
N ILE A 221 9.56 1.96 -18.82
CA ILE A 221 8.98 1.83 -17.47
C ILE A 221 10.00 1.30 -16.44
N ASN A 222 11.14 0.76 -16.90
CA ASN A 222 12.11 0.09 -16.03
C ASN A 222 13.20 1.05 -15.51
N VAL A 223 13.16 2.33 -15.88
CA VAL A 223 14.08 3.32 -15.30
C VAL A 223 13.77 3.55 -13.82
N ALA A 224 14.81 3.90 -13.04
CA ALA A 224 14.70 4.00 -11.59
C ALA A 224 13.61 4.98 -11.12
N ASP A 225 13.43 6.11 -11.83
CA ASP A 225 12.43 7.13 -11.49
C ASP A 225 10.99 6.68 -11.79
N CYS A 226 10.81 5.56 -12.49
CA CYS A 226 9.53 4.95 -12.81
C CYS A 226 9.25 3.69 -11.98
N ALA A 227 10.11 3.36 -11.01
CA ALA A 227 9.87 2.23 -10.12
C ALA A 227 8.66 2.50 -9.19
N PRO A 228 7.90 1.48 -8.75
CA PRO A 228 6.74 1.64 -7.86
C PRO A 228 6.97 2.49 -6.60
N ASP A 229 8.17 2.46 -6.04
CA ASP A 229 8.57 3.21 -4.83
C ASP A 229 9.30 4.52 -5.12
N ALA A 230 9.54 4.86 -6.39
CA ALA A 230 10.15 6.13 -6.76
C ALA A 230 9.24 7.30 -6.31
N PRO A 231 9.80 8.37 -5.68
CA PRO A 231 9.01 9.53 -5.31
C PRO A 231 8.33 10.19 -6.52
N LEU A 232 7.05 10.51 -6.39
CA LEU A 232 6.28 11.23 -7.40
C LEU A 232 6.33 12.74 -7.09
N ASP A 233 6.94 13.52 -7.98
CA ASP A 233 7.00 14.98 -7.87
C ASP A 233 5.67 15.60 -8.35
N LEU A 234 4.76 15.84 -7.40
CA LEU A 234 3.52 16.59 -7.61
C LEU A 234 3.74 18.04 -7.14
N LYS A 235 3.60 19.00 -8.06
CA LYS A 235 3.76 20.44 -7.83
C LYS A 235 2.45 21.13 -7.49
#